data_AF-A0AAW8HI58-F1
#
_entry.id   AF-A0AAW8HI58-F1
#
_cell.length_a   1.000
_cell.length_b   1.000
_cell.length_c   1.000
_cell.angle_alpha   90.00
_cell.angle_beta   90.00
_cell.angle_gamma   90.00
#
_symmetry.space_group_name_H-M   'P 1'
#
loop_
_entity.id
_entity.type
_entity.pdbx_description
1 polymer ?
#
loop_
_entity_poly.entity_id
_entity_poly.type
_entity_poly.pdbx_seq_one_letter_code
_entity_poly.pdbx_strand_id
1 'polypeptide(L)'
;MTPEIELRVQAFRRALELAAGERASEPVPFAWHKELGAFPLGCCELASQALVKYLKDHDKTLFPYVIAMQWNEDADIHGHVIVALDGEYIDLTLDQFEEYKDWVVAEPIESCGQISSLLRKVRHLKGSITTRKVTLDVIPHEGHILYGWLKATADNLLAASEQDGKHSRMPQLISTDILPQYRAGAEVDSSDAATQVTEKKKRKTMTHVGIITECYQPREVRLRATATQWVSECGLRFRKTTGAAVGSGVWSANRLDLKSIREIQSED
;
A
#
# COMPACT_ATOMS: atom_id res chain seq x y z
N MET A 1 3.78 2.74 7.49
CA MET A 1 2.53 2.95 8.25
C MET A 1 2.65 2.35 9.66
N THR A 2 1.92 2.86 10.66
CA THR A 2 1.93 2.27 12.02
C THR A 2 0.88 1.18 12.16
N PRO A 3 1.05 0.20 13.08
CA PRO A 3 0.05 -0.84 13.33
C PRO A 3 -1.33 -0.32 13.73
N GLU A 4 -1.40 0.81 14.44
CA GLU A 4 -2.68 1.44 14.79
C GLU A 4 -3.44 1.90 13.54
N ILE A 5 -2.73 2.50 12.57
CA ILE A 5 -3.34 2.96 11.33
C ILE A 5 -3.76 1.78 10.46
N GLU A 6 -2.97 0.69 10.41
CA GLU A 6 -3.36 -0.54 9.70
C GLU A 6 -4.67 -1.12 10.27
N LEU A 7 -4.80 -1.20 11.59
CA LEU A 7 -6.03 -1.65 12.25
C LEU A 7 -7.22 -0.75 11.90
N ARG A 8 -7.01 0.57 11.85
CA ARG A 8 -8.06 1.53 11.43
C ARG A 8 -8.49 1.33 9.99
N VAL A 9 -7.54 1.10 9.08
CA VAL A 9 -7.82 0.79 7.68
C VAL A 9 -8.63 -0.51 7.56
N GLN A 10 -8.25 -1.56 8.31
CA GLN A 10 -9.00 -2.82 8.37
C GLN A 10 -10.40 -2.66 8.94
N ALA A 11 -10.56 -1.96 10.05
CA ALA A 11 -11.86 -1.69 10.65
C ALA A 11 -12.75 -0.87 9.70
N PHE A 12 -12.17 0.07 8.96
CA PHE A 12 -12.89 0.86 7.98
C PHE A 12 -13.33 0.04 6.76
N ARG A 13 -12.46 -0.82 6.23
CA ARG A 13 -12.82 -1.81 5.20
C ARG A 13 -13.98 -2.70 5.68
N ARG A 14 -13.91 -3.21 6.91
CA ARG A 14 -14.96 -4.03 7.50
C ARG A 14 -16.27 -3.27 7.67
N ALA A 15 -16.24 -1.98 7.99
CA ALA A 15 -17.42 -1.14 8.05
C ALA A 15 -18.11 -1.02 6.67
N LEU A 16 -17.34 -0.92 5.57
CA LEU A 16 -17.87 -0.93 4.21
C LEU A 16 -18.54 -2.27 3.87
N GLU A 17 -17.90 -3.39 4.21
CA GLU A 17 -18.47 -4.73 4.01
C GLU A 17 -19.77 -4.94 4.78
N LEU A 18 -19.83 -4.47 6.03
CA LEU A 18 -21.05 -4.51 6.82
C LEU A 18 -22.16 -3.65 6.20
N ALA A 19 -21.84 -2.44 5.72
CA ALA A 19 -22.81 -1.59 5.04
C ALA A 19 -23.36 -2.24 3.76
N ALA A 20 -22.52 -2.95 3.02
CA ALA A 20 -22.91 -3.62 1.78
C ALA A 20 -23.67 -4.94 2.00
N GLY A 21 -23.39 -5.64 3.10
CA GLY A 21 -23.92 -6.97 3.40
C GLY A 21 -24.78 -7.01 4.67
N GLU A 22 -24.17 -7.44 5.78
CA GLU A 22 -24.86 -7.82 7.02
C GLU A 22 -25.78 -6.73 7.60
N ARG A 23 -25.41 -5.46 7.41
CA ARG A 23 -26.13 -4.29 7.93
C ARG A 23 -26.74 -3.45 6.80
N ALA A 24 -26.84 -4.00 5.58
CA ALA A 24 -27.40 -3.29 4.43
C ALA A 24 -28.87 -2.89 4.58
N SER A 25 -29.62 -3.57 5.45
CA SER A 25 -31.03 -3.24 5.75
C SER A 25 -31.19 -2.12 6.79
N GLU A 26 -30.10 -1.65 7.41
CA GLU A 26 -30.18 -0.51 8.33
C GLU A 26 -30.54 0.78 7.57
N PRO A 27 -31.22 1.75 8.21
CA PRO A 27 -31.73 2.94 7.52
C PRO A 27 -30.67 3.71 6.73
N VAL A 28 -29.45 3.84 7.27
CA VAL A 28 -28.37 4.55 6.61
C VAL A 28 -27.79 3.72 5.45
N PRO A 29 -27.18 2.53 5.64
CA PRO A 29 -26.71 1.70 4.52
C PRO A 29 -27.75 1.47 3.41
N PHE A 30 -29.01 1.25 3.77
CA PHE A 30 -30.10 1.03 2.81
C PHE A 30 -30.31 2.24 1.88
N ALA A 31 -30.20 3.46 2.42
CA ALA A 31 -30.37 4.68 1.64
C ALA A 31 -29.25 4.88 0.58
N TRP A 32 -28.07 4.26 0.78
CA TRP A 32 -26.94 4.27 -0.15
C TRP A 32 -26.66 2.89 -0.78
N HIS A 33 -27.67 2.01 -0.81
CA HIS A 33 -27.50 0.66 -1.35
C HIS A 33 -27.08 0.66 -2.83
N LYS A 34 -27.44 1.67 -3.61
CA LYS A 34 -27.02 1.77 -5.03
C LYS A 34 -25.53 2.05 -5.17
N GLU A 35 -24.96 2.78 -4.21
CA GLU A 35 -23.58 3.23 -4.21
C GLU A 35 -22.64 2.23 -3.52
N LEU A 36 -23.14 1.46 -2.54
CA LEU A 36 -22.36 0.54 -1.72
C LEU A 36 -22.76 -0.93 -1.82
N GLY A 37 -23.95 -1.25 -2.34
CA GLY A 37 -24.48 -2.62 -2.31
C GLY A 37 -23.68 -3.62 -3.14
N ALA A 38 -22.88 -3.14 -4.09
CA ALA A 38 -21.99 -3.96 -4.91
C ALA A 38 -20.54 -3.98 -4.39
N PHE A 39 -20.26 -3.41 -3.21
CA PHE A 39 -18.90 -3.31 -2.67
C PHE A 39 -18.17 -4.66 -2.70
N PRO A 40 -16.94 -4.73 -3.23
CA PRO A 40 -16.06 -3.60 -3.60
C PRO A 40 -16.29 -2.99 -5.00
N LEU A 41 -17.11 -3.61 -5.85
CA LEU A 41 -17.28 -3.22 -7.26
C LEU A 41 -17.84 -1.81 -7.41
N GLY A 42 -17.13 -0.97 -8.16
CA GLY A 42 -17.54 0.42 -8.44
C GLY A 42 -17.46 1.37 -7.24
N CYS A 43 -16.97 0.91 -6.10
CA CYS A 43 -16.96 1.67 -4.84
C CYS A 43 -15.65 2.41 -4.57
N CYS A 44 -14.63 2.27 -5.44
CA CYS A 44 -13.26 2.73 -5.18
C CYS A 44 -13.14 4.23 -4.82
N GLU A 45 -13.86 5.11 -5.52
CA GLU A 45 -13.84 6.56 -5.23
C GLU A 45 -14.44 6.85 -3.86
N LEU A 46 -15.63 6.32 -3.58
CA LEU A 46 -16.32 6.51 -2.30
C LEU A 46 -15.48 5.97 -1.14
N ALA A 47 -15.02 4.72 -1.26
CA ALA A 47 -14.24 4.05 -0.22
C ALA A 47 -12.93 4.80 0.08
N SER A 48 -12.18 5.20 -0.96
CA SER A 48 -10.92 5.92 -0.80
C SER A 48 -11.11 7.31 -0.20
N GLN A 49 -12.09 8.08 -0.67
CA GLN A 49 -12.37 9.42 -0.17
C GLN A 49 -12.84 9.39 1.29
N ALA A 50 -13.72 8.45 1.62
CA ALA A 50 -14.21 8.26 2.99
C ALA A 50 -13.08 7.78 3.93
N LEU A 51 -12.19 6.88 3.49
CA LEU A 51 -11.03 6.44 4.26
C LEU A 51 -10.08 7.62 4.53
N VAL A 52 -9.75 8.41 3.52
CA VAL A 52 -8.85 9.57 3.69
C VAL A 52 -9.43 10.57 4.68
N LYS A 53 -10.74 10.79 4.66
CA LYS A 53 -11.41 11.62 5.67
C LYS A 53 -11.35 10.98 7.06
N TYR A 54 -11.61 9.68 7.17
CA TYR A 54 -11.56 8.94 8.43
C TYR A 54 -10.20 9.04 9.11
N LEU A 55 -9.12 8.85 8.35
CA LEU A 55 -7.75 8.95 8.84
C LEU A 55 -7.42 10.39 9.30
N LYS A 56 -7.85 11.41 8.56
CA LYS A 56 -7.65 12.83 8.95
C LYS A 56 -8.47 13.25 10.16
N ASP A 57 -9.67 12.71 10.32
CA ASP A 57 -10.52 12.97 11.49
C ASP A 57 -9.95 12.30 12.75
N HIS A 58 -9.25 11.17 12.60
CA HIS A 58 -8.52 10.51 13.68
C HIS A 58 -7.27 11.28 14.11
N ASP A 59 -6.37 11.55 13.15
CA ASP A 59 -5.12 12.25 13.42
C ASP A 59 -4.86 13.32 12.34
N LYS A 60 -4.92 14.58 12.77
CA LYS A 60 -4.73 15.76 11.91
C LYS A 60 -3.31 15.92 11.39
N THR A 61 -2.34 15.20 11.97
CA THR A 61 -0.94 15.21 11.53
C THR A 61 -0.70 14.24 10.36
N LEU A 62 -1.65 13.34 10.06
CA LEU A 62 -1.57 12.47 8.90
C LEU A 62 -1.84 13.26 7.61
N PHE A 63 -1.10 12.91 6.56
CA PHE A 63 -1.26 13.51 5.23
C PHE A 63 -1.68 12.49 4.16
N PRO A 64 -2.79 11.75 4.34
CA PRO A 64 -3.27 10.83 3.32
C PRO A 64 -3.81 11.60 2.11
N TYR A 65 -3.61 11.04 0.92
CA TYR A 65 -4.10 11.59 -0.34
C TYR A 65 -4.70 10.51 -1.24
N VAL A 66 -5.72 10.92 -2.00
CA VAL A 66 -6.41 10.07 -2.97
C VAL A 66 -5.67 10.12 -4.30
N ILE A 67 -5.38 8.96 -4.87
CA ILE A 67 -4.80 8.79 -6.20
C ILE A 67 -5.88 8.18 -7.09
N ALA A 68 -6.28 8.92 -8.13
CA ALA A 68 -7.19 8.42 -9.14
C ALA A 68 -6.41 8.11 -10.42
N MET A 69 -6.73 6.97 -11.01
CA MET A 69 -6.17 6.50 -12.26
C MET A 69 -7.27 6.20 -13.27
N GLN A 70 -6.97 6.45 -14.53
CA GLN A 70 -7.84 6.10 -15.66
C GLN A 70 -6.96 5.65 -16.81
N TRP A 71 -7.33 4.55 -17.46
CA TRP A 71 -6.62 4.02 -18.61
C TRP A 71 -7.59 3.38 -19.58
N ASN A 72 -7.14 3.23 -20.83
CA ASN A 72 -7.88 2.47 -21.82
C ASN A 72 -7.16 1.14 -22.02
N GLU A 73 -7.93 0.06 -22.06
CA GLU A 73 -7.47 -1.27 -22.43
C GLU A 73 -8.35 -1.72 -23.58
N ASP A 74 -7.78 -1.78 -24.78
CA ASP A 74 -8.52 -1.95 -26.03
C ASP A 74 -9.66 -0.92 -26.20
N ALA A 75 -10.92 -1.39 -26.23
CA ALA A 75 -12.10 -0.54 -26.38
C ALA A 75 -12.67 -0.05 -25.03
N ASP A 76 -12.17 -0.59 -23.91
CA ASP A 76 -12.73 -0.36 -22.58
C ASP A 76 -12.01 0.77 -21.85
N ILE A 77 -12.79 1.60 -21.16
CA ILE A 77 -12.28 2.67 -20.30
C ILE A 77 -12.36 2.18 -18.86
N HIS A 78 -11.21 2.09 -18.22
CA HIS A 78 -11.10 1.70 -16.82
C HIS A 78 -10.76 2.90 -15.95
N GLY A 79 -11.28 2.89 -14.72
CA GLY A 79 -10.97 3.85 -13.69
C GLY A 79 -10.75 3.13 -12.36
N HIS A 80 -9.83 3.63 -11.56
CA HIS A 80 -9.60 3.11 -10.21
C HIS A 80 -9.07 4.19 -9.27
N VAL A 81 -9.25 3.99 -7.97
CA VAL A 81 -8.93 4.98 -6.96
C VAL A 81 -8.34 4.28 -5.74
N ILE A 82 -7.18 4.77 -5.31
CA ILE A 82 -6.44 4.24 -4.17
C ILE A 82 -6.04 5.38 -3.24
N VAL A 83 -5.51 5.03 -2.06
CA VAL A 83 -4.98 5.97 -1.08
C VAL A 83 -3.48 5.78 -0.95
N ALA A 84 -2.76 6.86 -0.68
CA ALA A 84 -1.38 6.79 -0.24
C ALA A 84 -1.20 7.52 1.10
N LEU A 85 -0.42 6.90 1.99
CA LEU A 85 -0.11 7.40 3.32
C LEU A 85 1.24 6.85 3.78
N ASP A 86 2.13 7.72 4.27
CA ASP A 86 3.41 7.34 4.90
C ASP A 86 4.26 6.34 4.11
N GLY A 87 4.40 6.56 2.80
CA GLY A 87 5.21 5.70 1.93
C GLY A 87 4.52 4.39 1.51
N GLU A 88 3.25 4.19 1.89
CA GLU A 88 2.45 3.01 1.58
C GLU A 88 1.28 3.38 0.66
N TYR A 89 0.93 2.46 -0.23
CA TYR A 89 -0.35 2.43 -0.92
C TYR A 89 -1.37 1.61 -0.13
N ILE A 90 -2.61 2.08 -0.12
CA ILE A 90 -3.77 1.42 0.47
C ILE A 90 -4.82 1.31 -0.61
N ASP A 91 -5.41 0.14 -0.78
CA ASP A 91 -6.49 -0.07 -1.72
C ASP A 91 -7.57 -0.94 -1.09
N LEU A 92 -8.65 -0.28 -0.67
CA LEU A 92 -9.82 -0.92 -0.10
C LEU A 92 -10.72 -1.57 -1.15
N THR A 93 -10.33 -1.66 -2.42
CA THR A 93 -11.21 -2.15 -3.49
C THR A 93 -10.44 -2.84 -4.61
N LEU A 94 -9.18 -3.23 -4.39
CA LEU A 94 -8.36 -3.88 -5.42
C LEU A 94 -8.99 -5.19 -5.89
N ASP A 95 -9.59 -5.92 -4.94
CA ASP A 95 -10.33 -7.16 -5.12
C ASP A 95 -11.63 -7.01 -5.95
N GLN A 96 -11.94 -5.82 -6.46
CA GLN A 96 -13.00 -5.65 -7.46
C GLN A 96 -12.57 -6.14 -8.86
N PHE A 97 -11.27 -6.26 -9.14
CA PHE A 97 -10.78 -6.80 -10.40
C PHE A 97 -10.45 -8.29 -10.23
N GLU A 98 -10.91 -9.12 -11.18
CA GLU A 98 -10.71 -10.58 -11.13
C GLU A 98 -9.24 -11.01 -11.03
N GLU A 99 -8.31 -10.17 -11.50
CA GLU A 99 -6.87 -10.43 -11.45
C GLU A 99 -6.27 -10.32 -10.04
N TYR A 100 -7.00 -9.74 -9.08
CA TYR A 100 -6.58 -9.57 -7.70
C TYR A 100 -7.48 -10.36 -6.74
N LYS A 101 -6.87 -11.19 -5.90
CA LYS A 101 -7.60 -12.03 -4.95
C LYS A 101 -8.01 -11.32 -3.67
N ASP A 102 -7.35 -10.22 -3.35
CA ASP A 102 -7.51 -9.54 -2.07
C ASP A 102 -7.26 -8.04 -2.23
N TRP A 103 -7.73 -7.29 -1.24
CA TRP A 103 -7.50 -5.87 -1.10
C TRP A 103 -6.15 -5.61 -0.39
N VAL A 104 -5.70 -4.36 -0.35
CA VAL A 104 -4.37 -4.01 0.17
C VAL A 104 -4.52 -3.04 1.34
N VAL A 105 -4.15 -3.51 2.54
CA VAL A 105 -4.07 -2.69 3.75
C VAL A 105 -2.93 -1.69 3.65
N ALA A 106 -1.76 -2.17 3.27
CA ALA A 106 -0.53 -1.41 3.11
C ALA A 106 0.39 -2.16 2.14
N GLU A 107 0.73 -1.53 1.02
CA GLU A 107 1.78 -1.97 0.10
C GLU A 107 2.84 -0.87 0.03
N PRO A 108 4.11 -1.13 0.36
CA PRO A 108 5.11 -0.09 0.26
C PRO A 108 5.18 0.40 -1.17
N ILE A 109 5.22 1.71 -1.39
CA ILE A 109 5.27 2.33 -2.73
C ILE A 109 6.47 1.81 -3.54
N GLU A 110 7.51 1.38 -2.82
CA GLU A 110 8.75 0.83 -3.33
C GLU A 110 8.67 -0.65 -3.68
N SER A 111 7.72 -1.34 -3.07
CA SER A 111 7.48 -2.74 -3.33
C SER A 111 6.98 -2.84 -4.77
N CYS A 112 7.55 -3.76 -5.55
CA CYS A 112 7.04 -4.06 -6.88
C CYS A 112 5.76 -4.92 -6.80
N GLY A 113 4.89 -4.60 -5.84
CA GLY A 113 3.67 -5.33 -5.52
C GLY A 113 2.57 -5.16 -6.57
N GLN A 114 1.35 -5.43 -6.16
CA GLN A 114 0.19 -5.46 -7.04
C GLN A 114 -0.19 -4.03 -7.46
N ILE A 115 -0.22 -3.08 -6.52
CA ILE A 115 -0.56 -1.68 -6.82
C ILE A 115 0.54 -1.04 -7.66
N SER A 116 1.82 -1.25 -7.32
CA SER A 116 2.93 -0.78 -8.14
C SER A 116 2.91 -1.35 -9.56
N SER A 117 2.48 -2.60 -9.71
CA SER A 117 2.31 -3.24 -11.03
C SER A 117 1.13 -2.64 -11.80
N LEU A 118 0.01 -2.36 -11.13
CA LEU A 118 -1.14 -1.64 -11.72
C LEU A 118 -0.74 -0.24 -12.21
N LEU A 119 -0.08 0.55 -11.37
CA LEU A 119 0.39 1.89 -11.75
C LEU A 119 1.37 1.84 -12.93
N ARG A 120 2.20 0.79 -13.02
CA ARG A 120 3.08 0.58 -14.17
C ARG A 120 2.29 0.22 -15.43
N LYS A 121 1.25 -0.62 -15.33
CA LYS A 121 0.32 -0.93 -16.44
C LYS A 121 -0.35 0.34 -16.95
N VAL A 122 -0.96 1.12 -16.06
CA VAL A 122 -1.61 2.41 -16.39
C VAL A 122 -0.64 3.33 -17.12
N ARG A 123 0.60 3.51 -16.62
CA ARG A 123 1.61 4.34 -17.29
C ARG A 123 2.03 3.79 -18.66
N HIS A 124 2.14 2.47 -18.79
CA HIS A 124 2.50 1.83 -20.07
C HIS A 124 1.43 2.06 -21.13
N LEU A 125 0.15 1.99 -20.71
CA LEU A 125 -1.02 2.29 -21.54
C LEU A 125 -1.27 3.79 -21.72
N LYS A 126 -0.34 4.65 -21.26
CA LYS A 126 -0.46 6.12 -21.31
C LYS A 126 -1.73 6.65 -20.62
N GLY A 127 -2.24 5.92 -19.64
CA GLY A 127 -3.33 6.36 -18.78
C GLY A 127 -2.94 7.52 -17.88
N SER A 128 -3.94 8.23 -17.36
CA SER A 128 -3.75 9.35 -16.45
C SER A 128 -3.68 8.86 -15.00
N ILE A 129 -2.78 9.46 -14.22
CA ILE A 129 -2.70 9.30 -12.76
C ILE A 129 -2.72 10.70 -12.17
N THR A 130 -3.67 10.96 -11.28
CA THR A 130 -3.91 12.27 -10.69
C THR A 130 -4.13 12.14 -9.20
N THR A 131 -3.78 13.19 -8.44
CA THR A 131 -4.18 13.28 -7.04
C THR A 131 -5.48 14.06 -6.93
N ARG A 132 -6.37 13.65 -6.03
CA ARG A 132 -7.66 14.32 -5.80
C ARG A 132 -7.69 15.04 -4.47
N LYS A 133 -8.40 16.17 -4.44
CA LYS A 133 -8.76 16.83 -3.19
C LYS A 133 -9.75 15.95 -2.44
N VAL A 134 -9.56 15.86 -1.13
CA VAL A 134 -10.45 15.10 -0.24
C VAL A 134 -11.81 15.79 -0.19
N THR A 135 -12.86 15.07 -0.56
CA THR A 135 -14.25 15.55 -0.45
C THR A 135 -15.22 14.39 -0.31
N LEU A 136 -16.31 14.60 0.44
CA LEU A 136 -17.44 13.68 0.49
C LEU A 136 -18.48 13.95 -0.61
N ASP A 137 -18.30 14.99 -1.43
CA ASP A 137 -19.23 15.33 -2.52
C ASP A 137 -19.30 14.22 -3.60
N VAL A 138 -18.34 13.29 -3.60
CA VAL A 138 -18.35 12.09 -4.44
C VAL A 138 -19.42 11.08 -4.02
N ILE A 139 -19.91 11.20 -2.79
CA ILE A 139 -20.98 10.38 -2.24
C ILE A 139 -22.28 11.13 -2.52
N PRO A 140 -23.19 10.58 -3.34
CA PRO A 140 -24.50 11.18 -3.61
C PRO A 140 -25.27 11.53 -2.33
N HIS A 141 -26.20 12.46 -2.45
CA HIS A 141 -27.10 12.85 -1.36
C HIS A 141 -26.34 13.44 -0.15
N GLU A 142 -26.85 13.22 1.07
CA GLU A 142 -26.23 13.64 2.32
C GLU A 142 -25.07 12.71 2.72
N GLY A 143 -24.05 12.59 1.87
CA GLY A 143 -22.94 11.63 2.02
C GLY A 143 -22.18 11.70 3.36
N HIS A 144 -22.29 12.81 4.07
CA HIS A 144 -21.79 12.96 5.44
C HIS A 144 -22.51 12.05 6.46
N ILE A 145 -23.79 11.70 6.23
CA ILE A 145 -24.55 10.76 7.06
C ILE A 145 -24.00 9.34 6.89
N LEU A 146 -23.80 8.91 5.64
CA LEU A 146 -23.17 7.62 5.36
C LEU A 146 -21.77 7.55 5.96
N TYR A 147 -20.95 8.59 5.75
CA TYR A 147 -19.63 8.69 6.35
C TYR A 147 -19.68 8.59 7.88
N GLY A 148 -20.62 9.29 8.51
CA GLY A 148 -20.82 9.23 9.97
C GLY A 148 -21.11 7.81 10.46
N TRP A 149 -21.96 7.07 9.74
CA TRP A 149 -22.25 5.66 10.04
C TRP A 149 -21.03 4.75 9.85
N LEU A 150 -20.28 4.93 8.76
CA LEU A 150 -19.07 4.15 8.47
C LEU A 150 -18.00 4.39 9.54
N LYS A 151 -17.75 5.65 9.88
CA LYS A 151 -16.83 6.05 10.93
C LYS A 151 -17.21 5.43 12.28
N ALA A 152 -18.47 5.60 12.71
CA ALA A 152 -18.93 5.06 13.99
C ALA A 152 -18.83 3.53 14.04
N THR A 153 -19.15 2.86 12.93
CA THR A 153 -19.02 1.40 12.82
C THR A 153 -17.56 0.96 12.92
N ALA A 154 -16.64 1.61 12.21
CA ALA A 154 -15.21 1.33 12.29
C ALA A 154 -14.65 1.56 13.71
N ASP A 155 -15.00 2.68 14.34
CA ASP A 155 -14.57 2.99 15.71
C ASP A 155 -15.07 1.95 16.73
N ASN A 156 -16.31 1.48 16.58
CA ASN A 156 -16.88 0.44 17.44
C ASN A 156 -16.19 -0.92 17.25
N LEU A 157 -15.83 -1.28 16.01
CA LEU A 157 -15.07 -2.50 15.72
C LEU A 157 -13.70 -2.49 16.41
N LEU A 158 -13.01 -1.35 16.39
CA LEU A 158 -11.73 -1.17 17.08
C LEU A 158 -11.90 -1.32 18.60
N ALA A 159 -12.89 -0.63 19.19
CA ALA A 159 -13.15 -0.69 20.62
C ALA A 159 -13.48 -2.12 21.10
N ALA A 160 -14.25 -2.88 20.33
CA ALA A 160 -14.56 -4.28 20.65
C ALA A 160 -13.29 -5.16 20.66
N SER A 161 -12.41 -4.99 19.67
CA SER A 161 -11.15 -5.75 19.62
C SER A 161 -10.23 -5.50 20.81
N GLU A 162 -10.21 -4.27 21.34
CA GLU A 162 -9.45 -3.92 22.54
C GLU A 162 -10.04 -4.53 23.82
N GLN A 163 -11.37 -4.70 23.88
CA GLN A 163 -12.02 -5.34 25.02
C GLN A 163 -11.78 -6.85 25.04
N ASP A 164 -11.84 -7.52 23.89
CA ASP A 164 -11.51 -8.95 23.78
C ASP A 164 -10.03 -9.21 24.17
N GLY A 165 -9.11 -8.34 23.76
CA GLY A 165 -7.71 -8.40 24.17
C GLY A 165 -7.47 -8.15 25.67
N LYS A 166 -8.33 -7.34 26.32
CA LYS A 166 -8.29 -7.10 27.78
C LYS A 166 -8.91 -8.25 28.58
N HIS A 167 -9.98 -8.88 28.08
CA HIS A 167 -10.60 -10.04 28.73
C HIS A 167 -9.73 -11.32 28.63
N SER A 168 -8.84 -11.42 27.64
CA SER A 168 -7.85 -12.50 27.55
C SER A 168 -6.60 -12.32 28.42
N ARG A 169 -6.41 -11.18 29.11
CA ARG A 169 -5.14 -10.87 29.80
C ARG A 169 -5.31 -10.68 31.30
N MET A 170 -5.35 -11.79 32.06
CA MET A 170 -4.62 -12.05 33.34
C MET A 170 -5.11 -13.34 34.05
N PRO A 171 -4.26 -14.10 34.79
CA PRO A 171 -2.80 -14.33 34.61
C PRO A 171 -2.39 -15.82 34.70
N GLN A 172 -1.29 -16.20 34.04
CA GLN A 172 -0.31 -17.12 34.65
C GLN A 172 1.10 -16.55 34.43
N LEU A 173 1.67 -16.08 35.54
CA LEU A 173 3.12 -15.92 35.72
C LEU A 173 3.73 -17.32 35.69
N ILE A 174 4.52 -17.64 34.66
CA ILE A 174 5.52 -18.71 34.73
C ILE A 174 6.86 -18.11 34.27
N SER A 175 7.86 -18.40 35.09
CA SER A 175 9.20 -17.83 35.16
C SER A 175 9.98 -17.77 33.84
N THR A 176 10.79 -16.74 33.69
CA THR A 176 11.82 -16.54 32.66
C THR A 176 13.14 -17.27 32.95
N ASP A 177 13.14 -18.34 33.75
CA ASP A 177 14.34 -19.13 33.99
C ASP A 177 14.49 -20.24 32.94
N ILE A 178 15.50 -20.07 32.06
CA ILE A 178 15.91 -21.06 31.08
C ILE A 178 16.57 -22.25 31.81
N LEU A 179 16.02 -23.46 31.65
CA LEU A 179 16.63 -24.68 32.19
C LEU A 179 18.04 -24.92 31.59
N PRO A 180 19.03 -25.33 32.40
CA PRO A 180 20.42 -25.57 31.96
C PRO A 180 20.61 -26.57 30.82
N GLN A 181 19.59 -27.38 30.51
CA GLN A 181 19.64 -28.44 29.50
C GLN A 181 19.65 -27.96 28.04
N TYR A 182 19.52 -26.65 27.79
CA TYR A 182 19.55 -26.07 26.45
C TYR A 182 20.83 -25.26 26.14
N ARG A 183 21.89 -25.37 26.95
CA ARG A 183 23.21 -24.81 26.60
C ARG A 183 24.10 -25.83 25.89
N ALA A 184 24.20 -25.63 24.57
CA ALA A 184 25.30 -25.98 23.65
C ALA A 184 25.56 -27.46 23.25
N GLY A 185 25.84 -27.66 21.95
CA GLY A 185 26.73 -28.72 21.46
C GLY A 185 26.49 -29.29 20.05
N ALA A 186 27.47 -29.05 19.15
CA ALA A 186 27.96 -29.91 18.06
C ALA A 186 27.28 -29.92 16.65
N GLU A 187 27.92 -29.18 15.72
CA GLU A 187 28.60 -29.61 14.47
C GLU A 187 28.14 -30.80 13.59
N VAL A 188 28.07 -30.49 12.25
CA VAL A 188 28.56 -31.25 11.05
C VAL A 188 27.74 -32.51 10.65
N ASP A 189 27.30 -32.83 9.42
CA ASP A 189 27.85 -32.66 8.05
C ASP A 189 26.81 -32.89 6.91
N SER A 190 27.11 -32.36 5.71
CA SER A 190 27.02 -32.91 4.33
C SER A 190 25.76 -33.61 3.70
N SER A 191 25.32 -33.00 2.57
CA SER A 191 24.91 -33.51 1.23
C SER A 191 23.69 -34.45 1.04
N ASP A 192 22.73 -34.08 0.17
CA ASP A 192 22.76 -34.46 -1.27
C ASP A 192 21.62 -33.87 -2.13
N ALA A 193 21.85 -33.91 -3.44
CA ALA A 193 21.28 -33.13 -4.53
C ALA A 193 19.79 -33.31 -4.91
N ALA A 194 19.19 -32.24 -5.45
CA ALA A 194 18.12 -32.33 -6.45
C ALA A 194 18.14 -31.14 -7.43
N THR A 195 18.48 -31.45 -8.67
CA THR A 195 18.56 -30.58 -9.84
C THR A 195 17.16 -30.15 -10.29
N GLN A 196 16.86 -28.84 -10.29
CA GLN A 196 15.83 -28.27 -11.16
C GLN A 196 16.32 -26.98 -11.81
N VAL A 197 16.64 -27.12 -13.10
CA VAL A 197 16.93 -26.04 -14.04
C VAL A 197 15.61 -25.35 -14.37
N THR A 198 15.43 -24.14 -13.86
CA THR A 198 14.48 -23.16 -14.42
C THR A 198 15.30 -22.00 -14.98
N GLU A 199 15.03 -21.67 -16.24
CA GLU A 199 15.74 -20.65 -17.01
C GLU A 199 15.73 -19.30 -16.28
N LYS A 200 16.86 -18.96 -15.66
CA LYS A 200 17.14 -17.63 -15.13
C LYS A 200 17.11 -16.64 -16.30
N LYS A 201 16.01 -15.89 -16.46
CA LYS A 201 16.04 -14.57 -17.08
C LYS A 201 17.24 -13.82 -16.47
N LYS A 202 18.29 -13.56 -17.25
CA LYS A 202 19.53 -12.91 -16.78
C LYS A 202 19.16 -11.66 -15.98
N ARG A 203 19.21 -11.76 -14.64
CA ARG A 203 19.05 -10.60 -13.75
C ARG A 203 20.13 -9.59 -14.17
N LYS A 204 19.69 -8.41 -14.59
CA LYS A 204 20.61 -7.34 -15.01
C LYS A 204 21.41 -6.89 -13.80
N THR A 205 22.73 -6.92 -13.90
CA THR A 205 23.65 -6.61 -12.80
C THR A 205 23.44 -5.18 -12.31
N MET A 206 23.21 -5.04 -11.00
CA MET A 206 23.24 -3.75 -10.30
C MET A 206 24.69 -3.46 -9.93
N THR A 207 25.12 -2.23 -10.13
CA THR A 207 26.55 -1.85 -10.13
C THR A 207 26.87 -0.75 -9.12
N HIS A 208 25.86 -0.01 -8.69
CA HIS A 208 26.01 1.14 -7.81
C HIS A 208 24.95 1.08 -6.71
N VAL A 209 25.15 1.85 -5.65
CA VAL A 209 24.10 2.27 -4.70
C VAL A 209 24.00 3.78 -4.70
N GLY A 210 22.85 4.32 -4.32
CA GLY A 210 22.64 5.75 -4.15
C GLY A 210 21.41 6.05 -3.32
N ILE A 211 21.31 7.27 -2.81
CA ILE A 211 20.23 7.72 -1.93
C ILE A 211 19.15 8.40 -2.76
N ILE A 212 17.91 7.92 -2.69
CA ILE A 212 16.75 8.67 -3.18
C ILE A 212 16.22 9.49 -2.01
N THR A 213 16.18 10.81 -2.19
CA THR A 213 15.40 11.73 -1.36
C THR A 213 13.95 11.68 -1.81
N GLU A 214 13.11 11.05 -0.98
CA GLU A 214 11.66 11.09 -1.12
C GLU A 214 11.10 12.12 -0.13
N CYS A 215 9.87 12.59 -0.33
CA CYS A 215 9.24 13.59 0.54
C CYS A 215 9.15 13.19 2.03
N TYR A 216 9.50 11.95 2.41
CA TYR A 216 9.34 11.46 3.78
C TYR A 216 10.55 10.72 4.40
N GLN A 217 11.53 10.21 3.64
CA GLN A 217 12.86 9.83 4.19
C GLN A 217 13.90 9.55 3.09
N PRO A 218 15.19 9.94 3.24
CA PRO A 218 16.26 9.50 2.35
C PRO A 218 16.54 8.01 2.53
N ARG A 219 16.61 7.25 1.43
CA ARG A 219 16.87 5.79 1.45
C ARG A 219 17.91 5.38 0.43
N GLU A 220 18.69 4.35 0.76
CA GLU A 220 19.66 3.76 -0.15
C GLU A 220 19.01 2.73 -1.09
N VAL A 221 19.31 2.82 -2.38
CA VAL A 221 18.82 1.89 -3.41
C VAL A 221 19.96 1.37 -4.25
N ARG A 222 19.81 0.14 -4.76
CA ARG A 222 20.72 -0.39 -5.79
C ARG A 222 20.37 0.19 -7.15
N LEU A 223 21.41 0.58 -7.88
CA LEU A 223 21.32 1.26 -9.16
C LEU A 223 22.09 0.50 -10.24
N ARG A 224 21.54 0.54 -11.44
CA ARG A 224 22.21 0.21 -12.68
C ARG A 224 22.40 1.47 -13.50
N ALA A 225 23.63 1.74 -13.90
CA ALA A 225 23.93 2.79 -14.86
C ALA A 225 23.49 2.37 -16.28
N THR A 226 22.85 3.28 -17.00
CA THR A 226 22.68 3.21 -18.46
C THR A 226 23.43 4.38 -19.11
N ALA A 227 23.43 4.47 -20.45
CA ALA A 227 24.04 5.59 -21.14
C ALA A 227 23.50 6.96 -20.66
N THR A 228 22.20 7.08 -20.44
CA THR A 228 21.54 8.38 -20.16
C THR A 228 20.86 8.47 -18.79
N GLN A 229 20.67 7.34 -18.09
CA GLN A 229 19.84 7.25 -16.89
C GLN A 229 20.45 6.35 -15.81
N TRP A 230 20.09 6.63 -14.56
CA TRP A 230 20.18 5.68 -13.47
C TRP A 230 18.87 4.90 -13.40
N VAL A 231 18.95 3.58 -13.23
CA VAL A 231 17.77 2.74 -13.07
C VAL A 231 17.90 2.01 -11.75
N SER A 232 16.97 2.25 -10.81
CA SER A 232 16.96 1.52 -9.55
C SER A 232 16.55 0.07 -9.75
N GLU A 233 16.75 -0.76 -8.72
CA GLU A 233 16.31 -2.14 -8.71
C GLU A 233 14.79 -2.32 -8.87
N CYS A 234 14.00 -1.34 -8.40
CA CYS A 234 12.55 -1.27 -8.63
C CYS A 234 12.15 -0.66 -10.00
N GLY A 235 13.13 -0.32 -10.84
CA GLY A 235 12.89 0.16 -12.20
C GLY A 235 12.57 1.65 -12.33
N LEU A 236 12.65 2.42 -11.23
CA LEU A 236 12.59 3.88 -11.28
C LEU A 236 13.78 4.40 -12.08
N ARG A 237 13.52 5.36 -12.96
CA ARG A 237 14.53 5.94 -13.85
C ARG A 237 14.81 7.36 -13.44
N PHE A 238 16.07 7.70 -13.25
CA PHE A 238 16.52 9.03 -12.88
C PHE A 238 17.45 9.59 -13.94
N ARG A 239 17.31 10.88 -14.24
CA ARG A 239 18.20 11.58 -15.16
C ARG A 239 19.58 11.70 -14.51
N LYS A 240 20.64 11.29 -15.21
CA LYS A 240 22.02 11.38 -14.69
C LYS A 240 22.46 12.80 -14.33
N THR A 241 21.91 13.80 -15.01
CA THR A 241 22.31 15.21 -14.85
C THR A 241 21.62 15.90 -13.67
N THR A 242 20.39 15.51 -13.34
CA THR A 242 19.58 16.23 -12.34
C THR A 242 19.13 15.39 -11.15
N GLY A 243 19.21 14.06 -11.26
CA GLY A 243 18.67 13.14 -10.26
C GLY A 243 17.14 13.06 -10.27
N ALA A 244 16.46 13.83 -11.11
CA ALA A 244 15.00 13.83 -11.18
C ALA A 244 14.47 12.55 -11.82
N ALA A 245 13.36 12.03 -11.29
CA ALA A 245 12.66 10.91 -11.89
C ALA A 245 12.16 11.25 -13.30
N VAL A 246 12.38 10.35 -14.26
CA VAL A 246 11.99 10.54 -15.66
C VAL A 246 10.46 10.50 -15.77
N GLY A 247 9.86 11.51 -16.39
CA GLY A 247 8.40 11.63 -16.56
C GLY A 247 7.69 12.37 -15.42
N SER A 248 8.42 12.87 -14.43
CA SER A 248 7.87 13.71 -13.36
C SER A 248 8.18 15.19 -13.61
N GLY A 249 7.25 16.08 -13.24
CA GLY A 249 7.43 17.53 -13.24
C GLY A 249 8.42 17.99 -12.17
N VAL A 250 8.57 19.32 -12.03
CA VAL A 250 9.58 19.98 -11.16
C VAL A 250 9.56 19.50 -9.69
N TRP A 251 8.45 18.92 -9.23
CA TRP A 251 8.30 18.27 -7.93
C TRP A 251 8.08 16.76 -8.10
N SER A 252 9.17 16.02 -8.30
CA SER A 252 9.15 14.56 -8.28
C SER A 252 9.19 14.06 -6.84
N ALA A 253 8.21 13.24 -6.44
CA ALA A 253 8.19 12.60 -5.11
C ALA A 253 9.48 11.80 -4.82
N ASN A 254 10.21 11.39 -5.87
CA ASN A 254 11.47 10.64 -5.78
C ASN A 254 12.58 11.40 -6.52
N ARG A 255 13.61 11.85 -5.80
CA ARG A 255 14.79 12.47 -6.39
C ARG A 255 16.05 11.74 -5.95
N LEU A 256 16.82 11.23 -6.90
CA LEU A 256 18.11 10.61 -6.64
C LEU A 256 19.15 11.68 -6.29
N ASP A 257 19.76 11.59 -5.11
CA ASP A 257 20.91 12.40 -4.74
C ASP A 257 22.14 11.89 -5.50
N LEU A 258 22.51 12.59 -6.55
CA LEU A 258 23.65 12.23 -7.39
C LEU A 258 24.98 12.18 -6.63
N LYS A 259 25.11 12.92 -5.52
CA LYS A 259 26.34 12.96 -4.72
C LYS A 259 26.53 11.71 -3.85
N SER A 260 25.44 10.99 -3.58
CA SER A 260 25.45 9.78 -2.75
C SER A 260 25.82 8.50 -3.52
N ILE A 261 25.94 8.59 -4.85
CA ILE A 261 26.14 7.42 -5.70
C ILE A 261 27.55 6.87 -5.52
N ARG A 262 27.66 5.58 -5.22
CA ARG A 262 28.92 4.86 -5.09
C ARG A 262 28.84 3.47 -5.74
N GLU A 263 29.95 2.99 -6.28
CA GLU A 263 30.02 1.63 -6.84
C GLU A 263 29.88 0.58 -5.73
N ILE A 264 29.21 -0.53 -6.04
CA ILE A 264 29.16 -1.68 -5.14
C ILE A 264 30.54 -2.34 -5.22
N GLN A 265 31.31 -2.31 -4.13
CA GLN A 265 32.54 -3.06 -4.06
C GLN A 265 32.20 -4.55 -4.02
N SER A 266 32.77 -5.32 -4.95
CA SER A 266 32.80 -6.77 -4.86
C SER A 266 33.66 -7.13 -3.66
N GLU A 267 33.11 -7.84 -2.67
CA GLU A 267 33.95 -8.55 -1.72
C GLU A 267 34.67 -9.66 -2.51
N ASP A 268 35.99 -9.55 -2.61
CA ASP A 268 36.89 -10.62 -3.08
C ASP A 268 36.99 -11.74 -2.02
#